data_AF-A0AAW2STP8-F1
#
_entry.id   AF-A0AAW2STP8-F1
#
_cell.length_a   1.000
_cell.length_b   1.000
_cell.length_c   1.000
_cell.angle_alpha   90.00
_cell.angle_beta   90.00
_cell.angle_gamma   90.00
#
_symmetry.space_group_name_H-M   'P 1'
#
loop_
_entity.id
_entity.type
_entity.pdbx_description
1 polymer ?
#
loop_
_entity_poly.entity_id
_entity_poly.type
_entity_poly.pdbx_seq_one_letter_code
_entity_poly.pdbx_strand_id
1 'polypeptide(L)'
;MAKCPLESIEISDCKSFPCPPFYYAYGDGSFIGKLYEDTLSIPMSTPSLKLPNFTFGCAHAALGEPIGVAGFGRGVLSLPAQLATSSPEIGNYFSYCLISHSFDMTRVRKPSPLILGRYENKEKQLRNEVSESEDVVYYSYTPMLDNPKHSYFYCVGLEAVTVGKRRIPAPESLRRVDRRGNGGMVVDSGTTFTMLPRKFYESVVGEFDHRVGAVYRWASSVEERTGLSPCYYGNEEEKFFASVPQLALHFGGNSTVVMPRRNYFYEFFDGGAKRRVGCMMLMDGGDEEESGGGPAGLLGNYQQQGFEVVYDLEAKRVGFAKRKCASLWDILK
;
A
#
# COMPACT_ATOMS: atom_id res chain seq x y z
N MET A 1 -29.01 -18.17 20.75
CA MET A 1 -28.00 -17.08 20.75
C MET A 1 -26.63 -17.73 20.84
N ALA A 2 -25.78 -17.64 19.81
CA ALA A 2 -24.47 -18.30 19.77
C ALA A 2 -23.33 -17.26 19.93
N LYS A 3 -22.25 -17.66 20.61
CA LYS A 3 -21.24 -16.81 21.26
C LYS A 3 -19.79 -17.10 20.76
N CYS A 4 -19.46 -16.87 19.47
CA CYS A 4 -18.07 -17.01 19.03
C CYS A 4 -17.30 -15.68 19.28
N PRO A 5 -16.13 -15.70 19.94
CA PRO A 5 -15.31 -14.50 20.18
C PRO A 5 -14.70 -13.92 18.89
N LEU A 6 -14.49 -12.60 18.85
CA LEU A 6 -13.90 -11.87 17.71
C LEU A 6 -12.53 -12.43 17.30
N GLU A 7 -11.69 -12.75 18.28
CA GLU A 7 -10.35 -13.32 18.03
C GLU A 7 -10.45 -14.66 17.28
N SER A 8 -11.40 -15.54 17.62
CA SER A 8 -11.62 -16.80 16.89
C SER A 8 -12.02 -16.60 15.43
N ILE A 9 -12.71 -15.49 15.10
CA ILE A 9 -13.15 -15.18 13.73
C ILE A 9 -11.96 -14.76 12.85
N GLU A 10 -10.97 -14.07 13.43
CA GLU A 10 -9.84 -13.51 12.67
C GLU A 10 -8.75 -14.55 12.40
N ILE A 11 -8.62 -15.57 13.25
CA ILE A 11 -7.48 -16.50 13.22
C ILE A 11 -7.85 -18.00 13.23
N SER A 12 -9.15 -18.39 13.25
CA SER A 12 -9.57 -19.80 13.30
C SER A 12 -10.86 -20.11 12.53
N ASP A 13 -11.28 -21.38 12.43
CA ASP A 13 -12.58 -21.77 11.87
C ASP A 13 -13.68 -21.80 12.94
N CYS A 14 -14.85 -21.26 12.63
CA CYS A 14 -15.98 -21.14 13.57
C CYS A 14 -16.94 -22.32 13.50
N LYS A 15 -16.52 -23.50 13.00
CA LYS A 15 -17.44 -24.61 12.66
C LYS A 15 -18.20 -25.19 13.86
N SER A 16 -17.71 -24.96 15.07
CA SER A 16 -18.35 -25.39 16.32
C SER A 16 -19.43 -24.42 16.84
N PHE A 17 -19.65 -23.27 16.19
CA PHE A 17 -20.66 -22.27 16.58
C PHE A 17 -21.66 -22.00 15.44
N PRO A 18 -22.99 -21.96 15.71
CA PRO A 18 -23.97 -21.51 14.72
C PRO A 18 -23.69 -20.05 14.31
N CYS A 19 -23.31 -19.85 13.05
CA CYS A 19 -22.83 -18.60 12.40
C CYS A 19 -23.16 -17.29 13.15
N PRO A 20 -22.28 -16.83 14.06
CA PRO A 20 -22.51 -15.58 14.78
C PRO A 20 -22.24 -14.37 13.87
N PRO A 21 -22.82 -13.21 14.19
CA PRO A 21 -22.40 -11.97 13.58
C PRO A 21 -20.93 -11.69 13.91
N PHE A 22 -20.17 -11.20 12.95
CA PHE A 22 -18.80 -10.75 13.14
C PHE A 22 -18.74 -9.22 13.05
N TYR A 23 -17.79 -8.62 13.76
CA TYR A 23 -17.48 -7.21 13.64
C TYR A 23 -16.25 -7.06 12.76
N TYR A 24 -16.25 -6.06 11.88
CA TYR A 24 -15.12 -5.72 11.05
C TYR A 24 -14.88 -4.22 11.11
N ALA A 25 -13.67 -3.83 11.49
CA ALA A 25 -13.25 -2.43 11.56
C ALA A 25 -12.26 -2.13 10.44
N TYR A 26 -12.58 -1.13 9.60
CA TYR A 26 -11.69 -0.72 8.51
C TYR A 26 -12.01 0.68 7.99
N GLY A 27 -11.02 1.58 8.00
CA GLY A 27 -11.14 2.98 7.57
C GLY A 27 -12.00 3.88 8.47
N ASP A 28 -13.05 3.27 9.04
CA ASP A 28 -14.22 3.78 9.75
C ASP A 28 -15.57 3.59 9.00
N GLY A 29 -15.52 2.88 7.86
CA GLY A 29 -16.62 2.09 7.29
C GLY A 29 -16.87 0.75 8.02
N SER A 30 -16.71 0.71 9.34
CA SER A 30 -16.85 -0.51 10.16
C SER A 30 -18.29 -1.05 10.16
N PHE A 31 -18.44 -2.36 10.28
CA PHE A 31 -19.75 -3.01 10.20
C PHE A 31 -19.86 -4.28 11.04
N ILE A 32 -21.12 -4.68 11.30
CA ILE A 32 -21.45 -6.01 11.82
C ILE A 32 -22.04 -6.82 10.67
N GLY A 33 -21.38 -7.91 10.32
CA GLY A 33 -21.75 -8.79 9.22
C GLY A 33 -22.16 -10.18 9.69
N LYS A 34 -22.77 -10.96 8.79
CA LYS A 34 -22.91 -12.42 8.91
C LYS A 34 -22.24 -13.07 7.72
N LEU A 35 -21.72 -14.28 7.93
CA LEU A 35 -21.11 -15.05 6.85
C LEU A 35 -22.19 -15.73 5.99
N TYR A 36 -21.95 -15.73 4.69
CA TYR A 36 -22.74 -16.39 3.65
C TYR A 36 -21.78 -17.11 2.70
N GLU A 37 -22.31 -18.10 1.99
CA GLU A 37 -21.60 -18.80 0.92
C GLU A 37 -22.40 -18.64 -0.37
N ASP A 38 -21.72 -18.27 -1.45
CA ASP A 38 -22.29 -18.22 -2.80
C ASP A 38 -21.17 -18.39 -3.84
N THR A 39 -21.48 -18.30 -5.13
CA THR A 39 -20.49 -18.35 -6.19
C THR A 39 -19.96 -16.96 -6.51
N LEU A 40 -18.66 -16.73 -6.28
CA LEU A 40 -17.97 -15.53 -6.77
C LEU A 40 -17.65 -15.71 -8.27
N SER A 41 -18.13 -14.79 -9.09
CA SER A 41 -17.82 -14.76 -10.53
C SER A 41 -16.94 -13.56 -10.85
N ILE A 42 -15.78 -13.80 -11.43
CA ILE A 42 -14.89 -12.78 -11.99
C ILE A 42 -14.95 -12.90 -13.52
N PRO A 43 -15.84 -12.15 -14.19
CA PRO A 43 -16.07 -12.29 -15.62
C PRO A 43 -14.91 -11.75 -16.47
N MET A 44 -14.10 -10.86 -15.90
CA MET A 44 -12.98 -10.21 -16.59
C MET A 44 -11.71 -11.05 -16.67
N SER A 45 -11.68 -12.26 -16.08
CA SER A 45 -10.56 -13.17 -16.28
C SER A 45 -10.74 -14.01 -17.55
N THR A 46 -9.63 -14.49 -18.09
CA THR A 46 -9.56 -15.31 -19.32
C THR A 46 -8.93 -16.66 -18.98
N PRO A 47 -9.73 -17.75 -18.83
CA PRO A 47 -11.19 -17.81 -18.89
C PRO A 47 -11.88 -17.18 -17.67
N SER A 48 -13.20 -16.93 -17.79
CA SER A 48 -13.99 -16.40 -16.67
C SER A 48 -13.89 -17.32 -15.45
N LEU A 49 -13.49 -16.75 -14.33
CA LEU A 49 -13.24 -17.47 -13.09
C LEU A 49 -14.54 -17.52 -12.29
N LYS A 50 -14.94 -18.73 -11.94
CA LYS A 50 -16.06 -18.99 -11.04
C LYS A 50 -15.52 -19.76 -9.85
N LEU A 51 -15.66 -19.19 -8.67
CA LEU A 51 -15.30 -19.81 -7.42
C LEU A 51 -16.59 -20.17 -6.68
N PRO A 52 -17.07 -21.42 -6.78
CA PRO A 52 -18.24 -21.87 -6.02
C PRO A 52 -17.90 -21.95 -4.53
N ASN A 53 -18.92 -21.88 -3.67
CA ASN A 53 -18.79 -21.95 -2.21
C ASN A 53 -17.82 -20.89 -1.65
N PHE A 54 -17.77 -19.72 -2.28
CA PHE A 54 -17.01 -18.59 -1.77
C PHE A 54 -17.71 -18.03 -0.53
N THR A 55 -17.00 -18.03 0.59
CA THR A 55 -17.46 -17.48 1.85
C THR A 55 -17.21 -15.98 1.89
N PHE A 56 -18.23 -15.18 2.19
CA PHE A 56 -18.10 -13.74 2.34
C PHE A 56 -19.05 -13.21 3.42
N GLY A 57 -18.83 -11.97 3.83
CA GLY A 57 -19.65 -11.29 4.82
C GLY A 57 -20.68 -10.37 4.19
N CYS A 58 -21.93 -10.43 4.64
CA CYS A 58 -22.94 -9.42 4.35
C CYS A 58 -23.21 -8.57 5.58
N ALA A 59 -23.09 -7.26 5.43
CA ALA A 59 -23.53 -6.28 6.42
C ALA A 59 -24.75 -5.53 5.91
N HIS A 60 -25.67 -5.19 6.83
CA HIS A 60 -26.88 -4.41 6.48
C HIS A 60 -26.61 -2.90 6.50
N ALA A 61 -25.60 -2.48 7.26
CA ALA A 61 -25.17 -1.10 7.37
C ALA A 61 -23.68 -1.06 7.70
N ALA A 62 -23.01 -0.01 7.22
CA ALA A 62 -21.65 0.37 7.61
C ALA A 62 -21.71 1.76 8.24
N LEU A 63 -20.75 2.07 9.11
CA LEU A 63 -20.65 3.38 9.76
C LEU A 63 -20.29 4.51 8.77
N GLY A 64 -19.69 4.16 7.63
CA GLY A 64 -19.23 5.08 6.61
C GLY A 64 -18.77 4.34 5.36
N GLU A 65 -18.13 5.07 4.45
CA GLU A 65 -17.43 4.44 3.32
C GLU A 65 -16.08 3.84 3.77
N PRO A 66 -15.62 2.74 3.17
CA PRO A 66 -16.27 2.00 2.08
C PRO A 66 -17.42 1.09 2.55
N ILE A 67 -18.50 1.00 1.77
CA ILE A 67 -19.65 0.12 2.05
C ILE A 67 -19.39 -1.38 1.81
N GLY A 68 -18.15 -1.74 1.47
CA GLY A 68 -17.71 -3.11 1.22
C GLY A 68 -16.20 -3.17 1.01
N VAL A 69 -15.59 -4.31 1.33
CA VAL A 69 -14.13 -4.51 1.25
C VAL A 69 -13.82 -5.87 0.64
N ALA A 70 -12.92 -5.91 -0.34
CA ALA A 70 -12.30 -7.14 -0.81
C ALA A 70 -11.04 -7.39 0.04
N GLY A 71 -11.12 -8.33 0.98
CA GLY A 71 -10.00 -8.65 1.87
C GLY A 71 -8.91 -9.44 1.16
N PHE A 72 -7.74 -8.81 0.95
CA PHE A 72 -6.56 -9.45 0.37
C PHE A 72 -5.51 -9.87 1.40
N GLY A 73 -5.78 -9.73 2.70
CA GLY A 73 -4.88 -10.16 3.78
C GLY A 73 -4.63 -11.67 3.79
N ARG A 74 -3.85 -12.17 4.75
CA ARG A 74 -3.45 -13.58 4.84
C ARG A 74 -4.41 -14.46 5.67
N GLY A 75 -5.61 -13.96 5.96
CA GLY A 75 -6.64 -14.72 6.69
C GLY A 75 -7.22 -15.85 5.85
N VAL A 76 -7.70 -16.91 6.49
CA VAL A 76 -8.23 -18.11 5.79
C VAL A 76 -9.48 -17.83 4.94
N LEU A 77 -10.26 -16.80 5.31
CA LEU A 77 -11.42 -16.33 4.56
C LEU A 77 -11.08 -15.18 3.59
N SER A 78 -9.80 -14.83 3.43
CA SER A 78 -9.39 -13.82 2.44
C SER A 78 -9.66 -14.32 1.02
N LEU A 79 -9.80 -13.37 0.09
CA LEU A 79 -9.99 -13.69 -1.32
C LEU A 79 -8.82 -14.53 -1.87
N PRO A 80 -7.53 -14.19 -1.65
CA PRO A 80 -6.41 -15.02 -2.07
C PRO A 80 -6.43 -16.44 -1.48
N ALA A 81 -6.74 -16.59 -0.18
CA ALA A 81 -6.74 -17.91 0.46
C ALA A 81 -7.85 -18.83 -0.05
N GLN A 82 -9.06 -18.28 -0.25
CA GLN A 82 -10.17 -19.05 -0.82
C GLN A 82 -9.91 -19.41 -2.28
N LEU A 83 -9.31 -18.50 -3.07
CA LEU A 83 -8.86 -18.82 -4.43
C LEU A 83 -7.80 -19.93 -4.43
N ALA A 84 -6.83 -19.86 -3.53
CA ALA A 84 -5.74 -20.84 -3.46
C ALA A 84 -6.22 -22.27 -3.16
N THR A 85 -7.43 -22.42 -2.58
CA THR A 85 -8.04 -23.74 -2.34
C THR A 85 -8.43 -24.44 -3.64
N SER A 86 -8.80 -23.68 -4.67
CA SER A 86 -9.19 -24.21 -5.98
C SER A 86 -8.09 -24.07 -7.04
N SER A 87 -7.31 -23.00 -6.97
CA SER A 87 -6.24 -22.67 -7.93
C SER A 87 -5.07 -22.02 -7.18
N PRO A 88 -4.16 -22.82 -6.59
CA PRO A 88 -3.00 -22.34 -5.84
C PRO A 88 -2.15 -21.33 -6.61
N GLU A 89 -1.93 -21.58 -7.90
CA GLU A 89 -1.17 -20.70 -8.81
C GLU A 89 -1.79 -19.31 -9.01
N ILE A 90 -3.09 -19.16 -8.77
CA ILE A 90 -3.82 -17.89 -8.83
C ILE A 90 -3.92 -17.24 -7.44
N GLY A 91 -4.20 -18.05 -6.41
CA GLY A 91 -4.42 -17.55 -5.05
C GLY A 91 -3.14 -17.20 -4.28
N ASN A 92 -2.02 -17.86 -4.57
CA ASN A 92 -0.75 -17.63 -3.86
C ASN A 92 0.12 -16.55 -4.50
N TYR A 93 -0.36 -15.90 -5.55
CA TYR A 93 0.33 -14.80 -6.20
C TYR A 93 -0.68 -13.79 -6.70
N PHE A 94 -0.56 -12.54 -6.28
CA PHE A 94 -1.37 -11.46 -6.82
C PHE A 94 -0.58 -10.17 -6.87
N SER A 95 -1.05 -9.23 -7.66
CA SER A 95 -0.46 -7.89 -7.72
C SER A 95 -1.49 -6.85 -8.09
N TYR A 96 -1.19 -5.59 -7.81
CA TYR A 96 -1.95 -4.46 -8.30
C TYR A 96 -1.01 -3.39 -8.83
N CYS A 97 -1.52 -2.53 -9.70
CA CYS A 97 -0.77 -1.36 -10.17
C CYS A 97 -1.62 -0.11 -10.02
N LEU A 98 -1.33 0.69 -9.00
CA LEU A 98 -2.13 1.87 -8.71
C LEU A 98 -1.82 3.00 -9.69
N ILE A 99 -2.84 3.43 -10.43
CA ILE A 99 -2.76 4.63 -11.25
C ILE A 99 -2.67 5.85 -10.33
N SER A 100 -1.77 6.78 -10.66
CA SER A 100 -1.53 7.95 -9.81
C SER A 100 -2.79 8.77 -9.56
N HIS A 101 -2.90 9.29 -8.34
CA HIS A 101 -3.91 10.28 -8.00
C HIS A 101 -3.72 11.55 -8.84
N SER A 102 -4.82 12.25 -9.05
CA SER A 102 -4.89 13.55 -9.71
C SER A 102 -6.10 14.27 -9.12
N PHE A 103 -5.96 15.55 -8.79
CA PHE A 103 -7.09 16.37 -8.37
C PHE A 103 -7.81 17.01 -9.57
N ASP A 104 -7.38 16.68 -10.80
CA ASP A 104 -8.11 17.02 -12.01
C ASP A 104 -9.35 16.12 -12.14
N MET A 105 -10.51 16.70 -11.82
CA MET A 105 -11.82 16.08 -11.93
C MET A 105 -12.27 15.87 -13.39
N THR A 106 -11.64 16.53 -14.36
CA THR A 106 -12.00 16.40 -15.79
C THR A 106 -11.34 15.20 -16.45
N ARG A 107 -10.34 14.60 -15.78
CA ARG A 107 -9.56 13.49 -16.33
C ARG A 107 -10.22 12.15 -16.03
N VAL A 108 -10.89 11.57 -17.01
CA VAL A 108 -11.36 10.17 -16.98
C VAL A 108 -10.15 9.25 -16.84
N ARG A 109 -10.15 8.40 -15.80
CA ARG A 109 -9.07 7.43 -15.59
C ARG A 109 -9.55 6.02 -15.85
N LYS A 110 -8.71 5.24 -16.53
CA LYS A 110 -8.83 3.77 -16.48
C LYS A 110 -8.75 3.34 -15.01
N PRO A 111 -9.47 2.29 -14.59
CA PRO A 111 -9.33 1.73 -13.24
C PRO A 111 -7.91 1.20 -13.02
N SER A 112 -7.45 1.12 -11.77
CA SER A 112 -6.18 0.44 -11.47
C SER A 112 -6.36 -1.07 -11.65
N PRO A 113 -5.47 -1.77 -12.38
CA PRO A 113 -5.55 -3.21 -12.53
C PRO A 113 -5.20 -3.94 -11.23
N LEU A 114 -5.98 -4.98 -10.94
CA LEU A 114 -5.69 -6.04 -9.97
C LEU A 114 -5.49 -7.33 -10.78
N ILE A 115 -4.39 -8.01 -10.53
CA ILE A 115 -3.93 -9.17 -11.28
C ILE A 115 -3.88 -10.35 -10.31
N LEU A 116 -4.61 -11.41 -10.63
CA LEU A 116 -4.63 -12.65 -9.87
C LEU A 116 -3.80 -13.69 -10.62
N GLY A 117 -2.90 -14.36 -9.91
CA GLY A 117 -1.93 -15.28 -10.48
C GLY A 117 -0.76 -14.61 -11.19
N ARG A 118 0.16 -15.46 -11.65
CA ARG A 118 1.29 -15.04 -12.48
C ARG A 118 0.82 -14.88 -13.91
N TYR A 119 1.28 -13.84 -14.57
CA TYR A 119 1.13 -13.67 -16.02
C TYR A 119 2.50 -13.73 -16.67
N GLU A 120 2.61 -14.48 -17.77
CA GLU A 120 3.83 -14.48 -18.57
C GLU A 120 3.95 -13.13 -19.27
N ASN A 121 4.72 -12.23 -18.69
CA ASN A 121 5.41 -11.27 -19.53
C ASN A 121 6.36 -12.08 -20.42
N LYS A 122 6.25 -11.97 -21.74
CA LYS A 122 7.30 -12.40 -22.68
C LYS A 122 8.55 -11.52 -22.50
N GLU A 123 9.02 -11.38 -21.27
CA GLU A 123 10.25 -10.71 -20.90
C GLU A 123 11.35 -11.76 -21.05
N LYS A 124 12.04 -11.70 -22.20
CA LYS A 124 13.20 -12.51 -22.51
C LYS A 124 14.18 -12.44 -21.33
N GLN A 125 14.35 -13.54 -20.60
CA GLN A 125 15.56 -13.79 -19.83
C GLN A 125 16.73 -13.94 -20.81
N LEU A 126 17.24 -12.83 -21.33
CA LEU A 126 18.56 -12.79 -21.95
C LEU A 126 19.53 -12.24 -20.92
N ARG A 127 20.18 -13.17 -20.22
CA ARG A 127 21.52 -12.93 -19.72
C ARG A 127 22.37 -12.53 -20.93
N ASN A 128 23.03 -11.38 -20.81
CA ASN A 128 24.04 -10.85 -21.73
C ASN A 128 23.49 -10.28 -23.05
N GLU A 129 22.95 -9.06 -23.01
CA GLU A 129 23.27 -8.00 -23.98
C GLU A 129 22.69 -6.67 -23.47
N VAL A 130 23.58 -5.69 -23.26
CA VAL A 130 23.22 -4.34 -22.79
C VAL A 130 22.59 -3.59 -23.96
N SER A 131 21.27 -3.63 -24.02
CA SER A 131 20.49 -2.63 -24.75
C SER A 131 19.41 -2.12 -23.79
N GLU A 132 19.42 -0.82 -23.50
CA GLU A 132 18.34 -0.13 -22.79
C GLU A 132 17.05 -0.20 -23.62
N SER A 133 16.35 -1.33 -23.59
CA SER A 133 14.96 -1.39 -24.03
C SER A 133 14.06 -1.03 -22.84
N GLU A 134 13.05 -0.18 -23.09
CA GLU A 134 12.05 0.25 -22.09
C GLU A 134 11.14 -0.88 -21.56
N ASP A 135 11.37 -2.14 -21.97
CA ASP A 135 10.44 -3.26 -21.81
C ASP A 135 10.89 -4.34 -20.81
N VAL A 136 12.07 -4.24 -20.19
CA VAL A 136 12.49 -5.18 -19.13
C VAL A 136 12.09 -4.64 -17.77
N VAL A 137 11.29 -5.40 -17.02
CA VAL A 137 10.84 -4.95 -15.71
C VAL A 137 11.54 -5.65 -14.57
N TYR A 138 12.18 -4.82 -13.76
CA TYR A 138 12.93 -5.22 -12.60
C TYR A 138 12.09 -5.01 -11.34
N TYR A 139 11.89 -6.10 -10.60
CA TYR A 139 11.25 -6.07 -9.29
C TYR A 139 12.31 -5.96 -8.19
N SER A 140 12.13 -4.98 -7.32
CA SER A 140 12.81 -4.91 -6.03
C SER A 140 12.02 -5.74 -5.02
N TYR A 141 12.47 -6.96 -4.73
CA TYR A 141 11.82 -7.86 -3.77
C TYR A 141 12.36 -7.70 -2.35
N THR A 142 11.47 -7.64 -1.37
CA THR A 142 11.79 -7.71 0.06
C THR A 142 11.10 -8.91 0.71
N PRO A 143 11.75 -9.64 1.63
CA PRO A 143 11.10 -10.69 2.41
C PRO A 143 9.93 -10.13 3.22
N MET A 144 8.86 -10.91 3.34
CA MET A 144 7.79 -10.67 4.30
C MET A 144 8.25 -11.08 5.70
N LEU A 145 7.86 -10.28 6.69
CA LEU A 145 8.01 -10.59 8.10
C LEU A 145 6.76 -11.35 8.58
N ASP A 146 6.97 -12.43 9.32
CA ASP A 146 5.88 -13.16 9.97
C ASP A 146 5.49 -12.46 11.29
N ASN A 147 4.22 -12.09 11.43
CA ASN A 147 3.68 -11.52 12.66
C ASN A 147 2.83 -12.58 13.39
N PRO A 148 3.23 -13.03 14.59
CA PRO A 148 2.55 -14.11 15.29
C PRO A 148 1.19 -13.74 15.89
N LYS A 149 0.88 -12.44 16.03
CA LYS A 149 -0.41 -11.95 16.54
C LYS A 149 -1.31 -11.38 15.45
N HIS A 150 -0.72 -10.78 14.43
CA HIS A 150 -1.43 -10.19 13.30
C HIS A 150 -0.99 -10.84 11.99
N SER A 151 -1.16 -12.16 11.90
CA SER A 151 -0.69 -12.97 10.77
C SER A 151 -1.36 -12.60 9.45
N TYR A 152 -2.49 -11.89 9.50
CA TYR A 152 -3.23 -11.39 8.35
C TYR A 152 -2.54 -10.23 7.60
N PHE A 153 -1.59 -9.54 8.22
CA PHE A 153 -0.85 -8.45 7.58
C PHE A 153 0.28 -8.93 6.68
N TYR A 154 0.55 -8.14 5.64
CA TYR A 154 1.77 -8.21 4.85
C TYR A 154 2.80 -7.23 5.41
N CYS A 155 3.57 -7.69 6.39
CA CYS A 155 4.64 -6.90 7.00
C CYS A 155 5.95 -7.05 6.21
N VAL A 156 6.69 -5.97 6.06
CA VAL A 156 8.07 -5.92 5.54
C VAL A 156 8.96 -5.14 6.51
N GLY A 157 10.26 -5.32 6.41
CA GLY A 157 11.23 -4.53 7.20
C GLY A 157 11.69 -3.31 6.41
N LEU A 158 11.48 -2.09 6.94
CA LEU A 158 12.08 -0.87 6.41
C LEU A 158 13.41 -0.61 7.13
N GLU A 159 14.52 -0.62 6.39
CA GLU A 159 15.88 -0.47 6.91
C GLU A 159 16.33 1.00 6.99
N ALA A 160 15.92 1.81 6.01
CA ALA A 160 16.26 3.23 5.97
C ALA A 160 15.41 3.99 4.94
N VAL A 161 15.40 5.31 5.08
CA VAL A 161 14.94 6.25 4.04
C VAL A 161 16.12 7.10 3.62
N THR A 162 16.36 7.23 2.32
CA THR A 162 17.34 8.19 1.79
C THR A 162 16.61 9.41 1.26
N VAL A 163 17.07 10.59 1.68
CA VAL A 163 16.61 11.90 1.18
C VAL A 163 17.81 12.60 0.55
N GLY A 164 17.79 12.72 -0.78
CA GLY A 164 18.91 13.22 -1.57
C GLY A 164 20.14 12.33 -1.39
N LYS A 165 21.14 12.83 -0.66
CA LYS A 165 22.39 12.08 -0.38
C LYS A 165 22.45 11.53 1.05
N ARG A 166 21.48 11.87 1.91
CA ARG A 166 21.50 11.47 3.32
C ARG A 166 20.65 10.22 3.51
N ARG A 167 21.29 9.14 3.98
CA ARG A 167 20.60 7.91 4.39
C ARG A 167 20.26 8.00 5.88
N ILE A 168 18.99 7.89 6.21
CA ILE A 168 18.46 7.98 7.57
C ILE A 168 18.03 6.57 8.00
N PRO A 169 18.75 5.92 8.93
CA PRO A 169 18.42 4.57 9.38
C PRO A 169 17.06 4.53 10.09
N ALA A 170 16.25 3.52 9.77
CA ALA A 170 14.98 3.30 10.44
C ALA A 170 15.20 2.75 11.86
N PRO A 171 14.29 3.00 12.82
CA PRO A 171 14.30 2.34 14.12
C PRO A 171 14.15 0.81 13.99
N GLU A 172 14.48 0.07 15.03
CA GLU A 172 14.35 -1.41 15.02
C GLU A 172 12.90 -1.85 14.88
N SER A 173 11.97 -1.09 15.47
CA SER A 173 10.52 -1.28 15.37
C SER A 173 10.01 -1.39 13.93
N LEU A 174 10.61 -0.65 12.97
CA LEU A 174 10.26 -0.73 11.55
C LEU A 174 10.94 -1.88 10.80
N ARG A 175 12.01 -2.45 11.36
CA ARG A 175 12.85 -3.47 10.70
C ARG A 175 12.41 -4.89 11.03
N ARG A 176 11.78 -5.11 12.18
CA ARG A 176 11.46 -6.44 12.70
C ARG A 176 10.10 -6.45 13.38
N VAL A 177 9.50 -7.63 13.45
CA VAL A 177 8.32 -7.91 14.28
C VAL A 177 8.75 -8.70 15.50
N ASP A 178 8.32 -8.29 16.69
CA ASP A 178 8.61 -8.97 17.94
C ASP A 178 7.66 -10.17 18.20
N ARG A 179 7.91 -10.93 19.26
CA ARG A 179 7.08 -12.09 19.62
C ARG A 179 5.66 -11.72 20.08
N ARG A 180 5.45 -10.46 20.47
CA ARG A 180 4.14 -9.92 20.87
C ARG A 180 3.37 -9.37 19.66
N GLY A 181 3.94 -9.43 18.46
CA GLY A 181 3.33 -8.96 17.22
C GLY A 181 3.47 -7.46 16.99
N ASN A 182 4.38 -6.78 17.69
CA ASN A 182 4.66 -5.37 17.49
C ASN A 182 5.78 -5.18 16.46
N GLY A 183 5.71 -4.08 15.73
CA GLY A 183 6.73 -3.70 14.76
C GLY A 183 6.46 -4.18 13.34
N GLY A 184 7.47 -4.01 12.48
CA GLY A 184 7.37 -4.11 11.03
C GLY A 184 6.64 -2.93 10.40
N MET A 185 6.71 -2.87 9.08
CA MET A 185 5.95 -1.95 8.24
C MET A 185 4.92 -2.73 7.43
N VAL A 186 3.63 -2.41 7.54
CA VAL A 186 2.58 -3.06 6.73
C VAL A 186 2.51 -2.39 5.36
N VAL A 187 2.48 -3.18 4.30
CA VAL A 187 2.19 -2.69 2.94
C VAL A 187 0.68 -2.61 2.76
N ASP A 188 0.13 -1.41 2.90
CA ASP A 188 -1.32 -1.20 3.00
C ASP A 188 -1.83 -0.31 1.86
N SER A 189 -2.59 -0.91 0.93
CA SER A 189 -3.22 -0.19 -0.18
C SER A 189 -4.38 0.71 0.26
N GLY A 190 -4.94 0.46 1.45
CA GLY A 190 -6.07 1.18 2.02
C GLY A 190 -5.73 2.47 2.74
N THR A 191 -4.54 2.55 3.30
CA THR A 191 -4.06 3.79 3.94
C THR A 191 -3.57 4.76 2.86
N THR A 192 -4.09 5.98 2.84
CA THR A 192 -3.72 6.99 1.83
C THR A 192 -2.23 7.38 1.88
N PHE A 193 -1.73 7.71 3.07
CA PHE A 193 -0.38 8.25 3.29
C PHE A 193 0.51 7.23 4.00
N THR A 194 1.81 7.23 3.73
CA THR A 194 2.75 6.45 4.55
C THR A 194 2.86 7.08 5.94
N MET A 195 2.63 6.28 6.97
CA MET A 195 2.72 6.69 8.37
C MET A 195 3.98 6.09 8.99
N LEU A 196 4.80 6.95 9.59
CA LEU A 196 6.08 6.58 10.21
C LEU A 196 6.07 6.95 11.70
N PRO A 197 6.79 6.22 12.57
CA PRO A 197 6.94 6.61 13.98
C PRO A 197 7.45 8.04 14.11
N ARG A 198 6.87 8.82 15.03
CA ARG A 198 7.11 10.27 15.16
C ARG A 198 8.57 10.70 15.00
N LYS A 199 9.47 10.14 15.82
CA LYS A 199 10.90 10.49 15.78
C LYS A 199 11.56 10.22 14.44
N PHE A 200 11.15 9.15 13.76
CA PHE A 200 11.67 8.80 12.44
C PHE A 200 11.05 9.68 11.34
N TYR A 201 9.75 9.93 11.42
CA TYR A 201 9.04 10.88 10.56
C TYR A 201 9.71 12.27 10.60
N GLU A 202 9.92 12.83 11.80
CA GLU A 202 10.58 14.12 12.01
C GLU A 202 11.99 14.16 11.43
N SER A 203 12.75 13.06 11.54
CA SER A 203 14.09 12.98 10.97
C SER A 203 14.07 13.01 9.43
N VAL A 204 13.14 12.27 8.81
CA VAL A 204 12.97 12.23 7.35
C VAL A 204 12.47 13.56 6.81
N VAL A 205 11.43 14.11 7.43
CA VAL A 205 10.83 15.38 7.04
C VAL A 205 11.76 16.56 7.31
N GLY A 206 12.50 16.56 8.42
CA GLY A 206 13.47 17.61 8.73
C GLY A 206 14.62 17.66 7.72
N GLU A 207 15.12 16.51 7.26
CA GLU A 207 16.12 16.48 6.18
C GLU A 207 15.54 16.94 4.83
N PHE A 208 14.27 16.63 4.57
CA PHE A 208 13.57 17.11 3.39
C PHE A 208 13.40 18.64 3.42
N ASP A 209 12.90 19.18 4.53
CA ASP A 209 12.68 20.60 4.74
C ASP A 209 13.99 21.39 4.68
N HIS A 210 15.06 20.92 5.32
CA HIS A 210 16.38 21.55 5.26
C HIS A 210 16.86 21.78 3.81
N ARG A 211 16.47 20.93 2.86
CA ARG A 211 16.82 21.05 1.43
C ARG A 211 15.82 21.90 0.67
N VAL A 212 14.53 21.71 0.91
CA VAL A 212 13.44 22.29 0.11
C VAL A 212 13.05 23.68 0.64
N GLY A 213 12.93 23.85 1.96
CA GLY A 213 12.63 25.12 2.61
C GLY A 213 13.71 26.20 2.44
N ALA A 214 14.95 25.80 2.13
CA ALA A 214 16.01 26.73 1.75
C ALA A 214 15.77 27.42 0.39
N VAL A 215 14.92 26.85 -0.46
CA VAL A 215 14.70 27.30 -1.86
C VAL A 215 13.27 27.77 -2.08
N TYR A 216 12.30 27.15 -1.42
CA TYR A 216 10.87 27.41 -1.63
C TYR A 216 10.23 28.03 -0.39
N ARG A 217 9.22 28.87 -0.64
CA ARG A 217 8.51 29.55 0.43
C ARG A 217 7.52 28.58 1.10
N TRP A 218 7.62 28.45 2.42
CA TRP A 218 6.68 27.70 3.23
C TRP A 218 5.22 28.13 2.97
N ALA A 219 4.31 27.16 2.92
CA ALA A 219 2.88 27.36 2.62
C ALA A 219 1.97 26.96 3.79
N SER A 220 2.12 27.64 4.93
CA SER A 220 1.47 27.26 6.20
C SER A 220 -0.04 27.29 6.13
N SER A 221 -0.62 28.26 5.41
CA SER A 221 -2.07 28.32 5.20
C SER A 221 -2.63 27.12 4.42
N VAL A 222 -1.80 26.44 3.61
CA VAL A 222 -2.18 25.21 2.93
C VAL A 222 -2.12 24.04 3.91
N GLU A 223 -1.11 24.00 4.78
CA GLU A 223 -0.99 22.98 5.82
C GLU A 223 -2.18 23.01 6.78
N GLU A 224 -2.53 24.21 7.28
CA GLU A 224 -3.69 24.42 8.17
C GLU A 224 -5.00 23.91 7.55
N ARG A 225 -5.17 24.07 6.23
CA ARG A 225 -6.38 23.66 5.52
C ARG A 225 -6.39 22.18 5.14
N THR A 226 -5.24 21.58 4.87
CA THR A 226 -5.15 20.22 4.30
C THR A 226 -4.68 19.16 5.30
N GLY A 227 -4.07 19.57 6.41
CA GLY A 227 -3.38 18.68 7.34
C GLY A 227 -2.06 18.11 6.82
N LEU A 228 -1.66 18.45 5.60
CA LEU A 228 -0.40 17.99 5.00
C LEU A 228 0.74 18.92 5.41
N SER A 229 1.91 18.36 5.72
CA SER A 229 3.11 19.14 6.04
C SER A 229 4.38 18.31 5.76
N PRO A 230 5.49 18.91 5.31
CA PRO A 230 5.63 20.31 4.93
C PRO A 230 5.01 20.60 3.56
N CYS A 231 4.44 21.80 3.40
CA CYS A 231 3.96 22.34 2.13
C CYS A 231 4.75 23.57 1.71
N TYR A 232 5.03 23.69 0.40
CA TYR A 232 5.73 24.83 -0.16
C TYR A 232 5.01 25.40 -1.38
N TYR A 233 4.94 26.72 -1.43
CA TYR A 233 4.71 27.43 -2.66
C TYR A 233 6.00 27.39 -3.46
N GLY A 234 5.86 27.17 -4.74
CA GLY A 234 6.97 27.28 -5.65
C GLY A 234 6.77 28.43 -6.61
N ASN A 235 7.65 28.43 -7.58
CA ASN A 235 8.05 29.63 -8.29
C ASN A 235 7.40 29.64 -9.69
N GLU A 236 6.98 30.82 -10.13
CA GLU A 236 6.27 31.01 -11.39
C GLU A 236 7.17 30.75 -12.62
N GLU A 237 8.50 30.85 -12.47
CA GLU A 237 9.51 30.79 -13.54
C GLU A 237 10.00 29.37 -13.90
N GLU A 238 9.08 28.41 -14.03
CA GLU A 238 9.33 27.12 -14.69
C GLU A 238 10.56 26.31 -14.20
N LYS A 239 10.54 25.88 -12.93
CA LYS A 239 11.20 24.62 -12.46
C LYS A 239 10.88 24.36 -11.00
N PHE A 240 9.59 24.46 -10.65
CA PHE A 240 9.03 24.34 -9.30
C PHE A 240 9.54 23.13 -8.48
N PHE A 241 10.18 22.14 -9.11
CA PHE A 241 10.64 20.92 -8.46
C PHE A 241 12.07 20.47 -8.81
N ALA A 242 12.89 21.31 -9.46
CA ALA A 242 14.27 20.91 -9.77
C ALA A 242 15.09 20.62 -8.50
N SER A 243 14.77 21.35 -7.42
CA SER A 243 15.44 21.23 -6.12
C SER A 243 14.78 20.24 -5.14
N VAL A 244 13.73 19.52 -5.56
CA VAL A 244 13.14 18.48 -4.68
C VAL A 244 14.06 17.26 -4.68
N PRO A 245 14.60 16.86 -3.52
CA PRO A 245 15.57 15.76 -3.45
C PRO A 245 14.89 14.43 -3.81
N GLN A 246 15.63 13.53 -4.45
CA GLN A 246 15.19 12.15 -4.65
C GLN A 246 14.95 11.48 -3.29
N LEU A 247 13.90 10.68 -3.19
CA LEU A 247 13.62 9.85 -2.02
C LEU A 247 13.70 8.37 -2.40
N ALA A 248 14.33 7.55 -1.55
CA ALA A 248 14.36 6.10 -1.72
C ALA A 248 14.02 5.40 -0.41
N LEU A 249 13.20 4.35 -0.49
CA LEU A 249 12.95 3.43 0.60
C LEU A 249 13.88 2.23 0.48
N HIS A 250 14.55 1.88 1.56
CA HIS A 250 15.41 0.69 1.63
C HIS A 250 14.74 -0.33 2.53
N PHE A 251 14.45 -1.50 2.00
CA PHE A 251 13.83 -2.61 2.71
C PHE A 251 14.84 -3.73 2.96
N GLY A 252 14.43 -4.68 3.82
CA GLY A 252 15.19 -5.90 4.07
C GLY A 252 15.52 -6.68 2.79
N GLY A 253 16.58 -7.48 2.83
CA GLY A 253 17.04 -8.24 1.66
C GLY A 253 17.76 -7.41 0.60
N ASN A 254 18.35 -6.28 0.98
CA ASN A 254 19.04 -5.33 0.09
C ASN A 254 18.13 -4.76 -1.01
N SER A 255 16.84 -4.64 -0.73
CA SER A 255 15.85 -4.10 -1.65
C SER A 255 15.80 -2.58 -1.56
N THR A 256 15.87 -1.90 -2.69
CA THR A 256 15.75 -0.43 -2.75
C THR A 256 14.69 -0.05 -3.76
N VAL A 257 13.79 0.85 -3.35
CA VAL A 257 12.72 1.41 -4.18
C VAL A 257 12.91 2.91 -4.25
N VAL A 258 13.36 3.39 -5.41
CA VAL A 258 13.51 4.82 -5.68
C VAL A 258 12.15 5.40 -6.02
N MET A 259 11.67 6.33 -5.21
CA MET A 259 10.33 6.88 -5.33
C MET A 259 10.27 7.96 -6.42
N PRO A 260 9.29 7.89 -7.35
CA PRO A 260 8.96 9.02 -8.19
C PRO A 260 8.54 10.21 -7.31
N ARG A 261 8.86 11.43 -7.73
CA ARG A 261 8.57 12.63 -6.93
C ARG A 261 7.12 12.70 -6.44
N ARG A 262 6.17 12.41 -7.33
CA ARG A 262 4.73 12.46 -7.03
C ARG A 262 4.28 11.48 -5.93
N ASN A 263 5.09 10.47 -5.61
CA ASN A 263 4.80 9.49 -4.58
C ASN A 263 5.11 10.00 -3.16
N TYR A 264 5.91 11.06 -3.01
CA TYR A 264 6.25 11.62 -1.69
C TYR A 264 6.09 13.13 -1.61
N PHE A 265 6.10 13.84 -2.74
CA PHE A 265 5.86 15.27 -2.81
C PHE A 265 4.87 15.57 -3.95
N TYR A 266 3.62 15.83 -3.57
CA TYR A 266 2.51 15.90 -4.50
C TYR A 266 2.11 17.35 -4.79
N GLU A 267 1.91 17.64 -6.07
CA GLU A 267 1.61 18.99 -6.60
C GLU A 267 0.12 19.16 -6.87
N PHE A 268 -0.42 20.30 -6.46
CA PHE A 268 -1.78 20.74 -6.80
C PHE A 268 -1.88 22.27 -6.83
N PHE A 269 -3.04 22.78 -7.25
CA PHE A 269 -3.33 24.22 -7.24
C PHE A 269 -4.07 24.62 -5.97
N ASP A 270 -3.61 25.69 -5.33
CA ASP A 270 -4.35 26.35 -4.26
C ASP A 270 -5.54 27.12 -4.85
N GLY A 271 -6.75 26.63 -4.58
CA GLY A 271 -8.02 27.14 -5.13
C GLY A 271 -8.29 28.63 -4.88
N GLY A 272 -7.62 29.26 -3.92
CA GLY A 272 -7.75 30.70 -3.67
C GLY A 272 -6.88 31.59 -4.58
N ALA A 273 -5.74 31.10 -5.07
CA ALA A 273 -4.72 31.93 -5.72
C ALA A 273 -4.26 31.41 -7.10
N LYS A 274 -4.79 30.27 -7.58
CA LYS A 274 -4.24 29.53 -8.76
C LYS A 274 -2.73 29.30 -8.67
N ARG A 275 -2.19 29.33 -7.46
CA ARG A 275 -0.77 29.14 -7.19
C ARG A 275 -0.51 27.65 -7.03
N ARG A 276 0.52 27.16 -7.70
CA ARG A 276 0.97 25.78 -7.49
C ARG A 276 1.51 25.64 -6.08
N VAL A 277 1.25 24.50 -5.46
CA VAL A 277 1.74 24.10 -4.14
C VAL A 277 2.18 22.64 -4.22
N GLY A 278 3.27 22.30 -3.53
CA GLY A 278 3.68 20.93 -3.31
C GLY A 278 3.65 20.61 -1.82
N CYS A 279 3.11 19.46 -1.45
CA CYS A 279 3.06 18.99 -0.06
C CYS A 279 3.67 17.59 0.08
N MET A 280 4.24 17.30 1.25
CA MET A 280 4.73 15.96 1.58
C MET A 280 3.57 14.97 1.76
N MET A 281 3.75 13.73 1.28
CA MET A 281 2.76 12.64 1.35
C MET A 281 3.15 11.57 2.40
N LEU A 282 3.80 12.00 3.48
CA LEU A 282 4.08 11.20 4.68
C LEU A 282 3.31 11.83 5.85
N MET A 283 2.94 11.04 6.85
CA MET A 283 2.33 11.55 8.08
C MET A 283 3.01 11.00 9.34
N ASP A 284 2.92 11.77 10.42
CA ASP A 284 3.29 11.32 11.76
C ASP A 284 2.34 10.20 12.20
N GLY A 285 2.89 9.02 12.45
CA GLY A 285 2.18 7.85 12.94
C GLY A 285 1.93 7.85 14.45
N GLY A 286 2.42 8.86 15.17
CA GLY A 286 2.36 8.96 16.62
C GLY A 286 3.50 8.24 17.33
N ASP A 287 3.40 8.19 18.66
CA ASP A 287 4.40 7.55 19.52
C ASP A 287 4.12 6.05 19.67
N GLU A 288 5.16 5.25 19.51
CA GLU A 288 5.08 3.78 19.60
C GLU A 288 4.57 3.30 20.98
N GLU A 289 4.89 4.04 22.04
CA GLU A 289 4.50 3.72 23.42
C GLU A 289 2.99 3.92 23.67
N GLU A 290 2.36 4.84 22.94
CA GLU A 290 0.94 5.18 23.09
C GLU A 290 0.04 4.29 22.22
N SER A 291 0.60 3.63 21.19
CA SER A 291 -0.16 2.85 20.20
C SER A 291 -0.73 1.53 20.76
N GLY A 292 -0.32 1.11 21.97
CA GLY A 292 -0.82 -0.11 22.61
C GLY A 292 -0.38 -1.43 21.95
N GLY A 293 0.46 -1.35 20.91
CA GLY A 293 1.00 -2.47 20.14
C GLY A 293 0.66 -2.39 18.64
N GLY A 294 1.07 -3.40 17.87
CA GLY A 294 0.78 -3.48 16.43
C GLY A 294 1.91 -3.00 15.52
N PRO A 295 1.62 -2.72 14.23
CA PRO A 295 2.67 -2.37 13.27
C PRO A 295 3.29 -1.01 13.60
N ALA A 296 4.61 -0.88 13.44
CA ALA A 296 5.31 0.37 13.71
C ALA A 296 5.12 1.41 12.60
N GLY A 297 4.78 0.98 11.38
CA GLY A 297 4.50 1.91 10.29
C GLY A 297 3.64 1.28 9.20
N LEU A 298 3.10 2.15 8.35
CA LEU A 298 2.25 1.78 7.23
C LEU A 298 2.85 2.37 5.95
N LEU A 299 3.09 1.56 4.93
CA LEU A 299 3.41 2.03 3.58
C LEU A 299 2.10 2.28 2.85
N GLY A 300 1.73 3.54 2.70
CA GLY A 300 0.45 3.96 2.13
C GLY A 300 0.41 3.99 0.60
N ASN A 301 -0.78 4.29 0.09
CA ASN A 301 -1.17 4.27 -1.30
C ASN A 301 -0.32 5.20 -2.19
N TYR A 302 -0.02 6.42 -1.74
CA TYR A 302 0.81 7.36 -2.52
C TYR A 302 2.17 6.79 -2.89
N GLN A 303 2.80 6.04 -1.97
CA GLN A 303 4.11 5.45 -2.21
C GLN A 303 4.06 4.23 -3.13
N GLN A 304 2.89 3.62 -3.29
CA GLN A 304 2.66 2.45 -4.16
C GLN A 304 2.25 2.83 -5.60
N GLN A 305 1.87 4.08 -5.87
CA GLN A 305 1.41 4.52 -7.19
C GLN A 305 2.50 4.45 -8.27
N GLY A 306 2.13 4.02 -9.47
CA GLY A 306 3.09 3.84 -10.57
C GLY A 306 4.06 2.66 -10.37
N PHE A 307 3.78 1.82 -9.36
CA PHE A 307 4.43 0.53 -9.18
C PHE A 307 3.39 -0.59 -9.34
N GLU A 308 3.81 -1.68 -9.97
CA GLU A 308 3.19 -2.97 -9.74
C GLU A 308 3.74 -3.52 -8.43
N VAL A 309 2.85 -3.66 -7.45
CA VAL A 309 3.15 -4.22 -6.13
C VAL A 309 2.69 -5.67 -6.14
N VAL A 310 3.66 -6.58 -6.07
CA VAL A 310 3.46 -8.03 -6.13
C VAL A 310 3.50 -8.61 -4.72
N TYR A 311 2.59 -9.52 -4.44
CA TYR A 311 2.57 -10.36 -3.26
C TYR A 311 2.79 -11.81 -3.72
N ASP A 312 4.02 -12.29 -3.54
CA ASP A 312 4.43 -13.67 -3.83
C ASP A 312 4.34 -14.45 -2.51
N LEU A 313 3.20 -15.10 -2.28
CA LEU A 313 2.89 -15.76 -1.00
C LEU A 313 3.67 -17.08 -0.86
N GLU A 314 4.02 -17.71 -1.98
CA GLU A 314 4.85 -18.92 -2.02
C GLU A 314 6.27 -18.62 -1.55
N ALA A 315 6.88 -17.57 -2.10
CA ALA A 315 8.23 -17.14 -1.72
C ALA A 315 8.26 -16.19 -0.52
N LYS A 316 7.09 -15.90 0.09
CA LYS A 316 6.91 -15.00 1.23
C LYS A 316 7.64 -13.66 1.05
N ARG A 317 7.36 -12.96 -0.05
CA ARG A 317 8.02 -11.69 -0.38
C ARG A 317 7.08 -10.71 -1.09
N VAL A 318 7.31 -9.42 -0.86
CA VAL A 318 6.65 -8.33 -1.59
C VAL A 318 7.63 -7.79 -2.63
N GLY A 319 7.16 -7.57 -3.86
CA GLY A 319 7.94 -6.99 -4.96
C GLY A 319 7.39 -5.63 -5.38
N PHE A 320 8.29 -4.71 -5.73
CA PHE A 320 7.94 -3.41 -6.28
C PHE A 320 8.62 -3.23 -7.64
N ALA A 321 7.84 -3.00 -8.69
CA ALA A 321 8.35 -2.73 -10.02
C ALA A 321 7.72 -1.48 -10.61
N LYS A 322 8.53 -0.54 -11.11
CA LYS A 322 7.99 0.68 -11.73
C LYS A 322 7.25 0.32 -13.02
N ARG A 323 6.02 0.77 -13.18
CA ARG A 323 5.15 0.45 -14.33
C ARG A 323 4.35 1.68 -14.79
N LYS A 324 3.97 1.67 -16.07
CA LYS A 324 2.93 2.54 -16.61
C LYS A 324 1.57 1.87 -16.36
N CYS A 325 1.03 1.97 -15.13
CA CYS A 325 -0.11 1.17 -14.67
C CYS A 325 -1.35 1.20 -15.60
N ALA A 326 -1.68 2.36 -16.19
CA ALA A 326 -2.83 2.48 -17.09
C ALA A 326 -2.67 1.68 -18.40
N SER A 327 -1.43 1.42 -18.82
CA SER A 327 -1.11 0.66 -20.03
C SER A 327 -1.16 -0.86 -19.82
N LEU A 328 -1.21 -1.33 -18.57
CA LEU A 328 -1.31 -2.77 -18.30
C LEU A 328 -2.64 -3.35 -18.83
N TRP A 329 -3.72 -2.58 -18.88
CA TRP A 329 -4.97 -3.02 -19.52
C TRP A 329 -4.84 -3.36 -21.00
N ASP A 330 -3.82 -2.84 -21.68
CA ASP A 330 -3.60 -3.11 -23.10
C ASP A 330 -2.83 -4.45 -23.30
N ILE A 331 -2.21 -4.96 -22.23
CA ILE A 331 -1.36 -6.16 -22.20
C ILE A 331 -2.07 -7.34 -21.51
N LEU A 332 -2.78 -7.07 -20.42
CA LEU A 332 -3.60 -8.02 -19.67
C LEU A 332 -4.88 -8.27 -20.47
N LYS A 333 -4.92 -9.37 -21.24
CA LYS A 333 -6.07 -9.79 -22.05
C LYS A 333 -6.76 -11.02 -21.50
#